data_AF-D4Z1X2-F1
#
_entry.id   AF-D4Z1X2-F1
#
_cell.length_a   1.000
_cell.length_b   1.000
_cell.length_c   1.000
_cell.angle_alpha   90.00
_cell.angle_beta   90.00
_cell.angle_gamma   90.00
#
_symmetry.space_group_name_H-M   'P 1'
#
loop_
_entity.id
_entity.type
_entity.pdbx_description
1 polymer ?
#
loop_
_entity_poly.entity_id
_entity_poly.type
_entity_poly.pdbx_seq_one_letter_code
_entity_poly.pdbx_strand_id
1 'polypeptide(L)'
;MTPLAALLLMGPPPLMIAALPPDTDVTASDARTVDLQWSGDVHIELEDSGYELVVRFDRPIADAALKDFAAAAGPDLADLRWNDDSLVLRAAAGRKLEAVADKRVLHVRFLPDGEATPAPAIAGEPQRADLDVELAIARAQADAAAGYPGLARRRLAPLAAAYPGDRRIQRLLGDMEVAEGALALGAARYRNLAADDPFARQALAESGGNVAAAVTARGGKVFWQGEAGLNAVVPLDSRLSLGAGIRWFRSEADTVYGANGILANRTSRSTVGDLFATVNLGAVSRIELQGSAQLDEKVAGAGLRLFAGPPERQGRLVLAYRLPDLATPEQSTFGGHISRAGIGGTIRLTPELAVQADGGWNGYGLTGGGVRTRSVTVAGGLDYLLRRGSPSLAVSYRLDAEYVGRRTLRPNGLAYIPLSDRENHSFQLSSGMSWTRWQISGAAGWTFDRKGKTDGPTANVSATGRLSDGWRLQASGGISSISRPGISGRQLYLRVALTRYLGRH
;
A
#
# COMPACT_ATOMS: atom_id res chain seq x y z
N MET A 1 -0.08 -3.92 8.92
CA MET A 1 0.69 -3.25 7.85
C MET A 1 1.35 -1.93 8.31
N THR A 2 2.64 -2.00 8.67
CA THR A 2 3.53 -0.83 8.81
C THR A 2 4.72 -1.02 7.87
N PRO A 3 4.91 -0.19 6.82
CA PRO A 3 6.21 -0.04 6.21
C PRO A 3 7.04 0.94 7.07
N LEU A 4 7.92 0.36 7.88
CA LEU A 4 9.21 0.85 8.38
C LEU A 4 9.42 2.38 8.53
N ALA A 5 9.30 2.81 9.79
CA ALA A 5 10.20 3.67 10.58
C ALA A 5 11.21 4.59 9.85
N ALA A 6 10.71 5.71 9.35
CA ALA A 6 11.31 7.05 9.49
C ALA A 6 10.17 8.08 9.48
N LEU A 7 9.09 7.74 10.18
CA LEU A 7 7.75 8.24 9.86
C LEU A 7 7.69 9.78 9.98
N LEU A 8 8.33 10.41 10.98
CA LEU A 8 8.21 11.86 11.20
C LEU A 8 9.23 12.73 10.45
N LEU A 9 10.28 12.11 9.90
CA LEU A 9 11.46 12.79 9.35
C LEU A 9 11.53 12.79 7.84
N MET A 10 10.58 12.13 7.17
CA MET A 10 10.42 12.31 5.75
C MET A 10 9.46 13.49 5.53
N GLY A 11 9.79 14.36 4.56
CA GLY A 11 8.74 15.00 3.75
C GLY A 11 7.79 13.92 3.18
N PRO A 12 6.81 14.28 2.33
CA PRO A 12 5.91 13.28 1.77
C PRO A 12 6.74 12.07 1.31
N PRO A 13 6.34 10.84 1.70
CA PRO A 13 7.05 9.63 1.32
C PRO A 13 7.33 9.70 -0.19
N PRO A 14 8.45 9.13 -0.70
CA PRO A 14 8.57 8.91 -2.13
C PRO A 14 7.32 8.13 -2.54
N LEU A 15 6.40 8.86 -3.18
CA LEU A 15 5.18 8.39 -3.82
C LEU A 15 4.62 7.16 -3.11
N MET A 16 3.91 7.38 -1.99
CA MET A 16 2.84 6.44 -1.68
C MET A 16 1.81 6.61 -2.81
N ILE A 17 2.03 5.85 -3.88
CA ILE A 17 0.97 5.25 -4.68
C ILE A 17 0.03 4.71 -3.61
N ALA A 18 -1.22 5.20 -3.59
CA ALA A 18 -2.26 4.55 -2.78
C ALA A 18 -2.06 3.06 -2.99
N ALA A 19 -1.78 2.30 -1.93
CA ALA A 19 -1.50 0.87 -2.06
C ALA A 19 -2.61 0.32 -2.94
N LEU A 20 -2.25 -0.03 -4.19
CA LEU A 20 -3.21 -0.64 -5.10
C LEU A 20 -3.74 -1.83 -4.30
N PRO A 21 -5.07 -1.92 -4.11
CA PRO A 21 -5.64 -2.97 -3.29
C PRO A 21 -4.96 -4.28 -3.71
N PRO A 22 -4.44 -5.08 -2.76
CA PRO A 22 -3.79 -6.33 -3.12
C PRO A 22 -4.79 -7.12 -3.94
N ASP A 23 -4.45 -7.35 -5.20
CA ASP A 23 -5.26 -8.16 -6.08
C ASP A 23 -5.12 -9.58 -5.54
N THR A 24 -6.16 -10.09 -4.89
CA THR A 24 -6.18 -11.46 -4.37
C THR A 24 -6.56 -12.43 -5.48
N ASP A 25 -5.96 -12.25 -6.66
CA ASP A 25 -5.94 -13.30 -7.67
C ASP A 25 -5.05 -14.42 -7.10
N VAL A 26 -5.70 -15.28 -6.32
CA VAL A 26 -5.23 -16.60 -5.97
C VAL A 26 -5.08 -17.32 -7.31
N THR A 27 -3.88 -17.26 -7.87
CA THR A 27 -3.47 -18.17 -8.93
C THR A 27 -3.36 -19.55 -8.28
N ALA A 28 -4.51 -20.21 -8.13
CA ALA A 28 -4.61 -21.55 -7.59
C ALA A 28 -3.79 -22.48 -8.51
N SER A 29 -2.85 -23.20 -7.92
CA SER A 29 -1.96 -24.15 -8.59
C SER A 29 -2.68 -25.40 -9.16
N ASP A 30 -4.02 -25.45 -9.07
CA ASP A 30 -4.89 -26.52 -9.56
C ASP A 30 -5.81 -26.07 -10.72
N ALA A 31 -5.49 -24.95 -11.37
CA ALA A 31 -6.21 -24.47 -12.54
C ALA A 31 -5.91 -25.36 -13.76
N ARG A 32 -6.93 -26.04 -14.29
CA ARG A 32 -6.82 -26.82 -15.53
C ARG A 32 -7.38 -26.01 -16.69
N THR A 33 -6.63 -25.91 -17.79
CA THR A 33 -7.08 -25.25 -19.02
C THR A 33 -7.37 -26.29 -20.09
N VAL A 34 -8.50 -26.15 -20.78
CA VAL A 34 -8.90 -26.98 -21.91
C VAL A 34 -9.33 -26.07 -23.06
N ASP A 35 -8.84 -26.38 -24.26
CA ASP A 35 -9.06 -25.57 -25.45
C ASP A 35 -10.13 -26.20 -26.34
N LEU A 36 -11.02 -25.38 -26.87
CA LEU A 36 -12.01 -25.73 -27.88
C LEU A 36 -11.72 -24.96 -29.16
N GLN A 37 -11.48 -25.66 -30.26
CA GLN A 37 -11.01 -25.04 -31.51
C GLN A 37 -12.00 -25.23 -32.67
N TRP A 38 -12.28 -24.14 -33.38
CA TRP A 38 -13.05 -24.14 -34.63
C TRP A 38 -12.15 -24.44 -35.84
N SER A 39 -12.71 -25.09 -36.86
CA SER A 39 -12.01 -25.46 -38.09
C SER A 39 -11.72 -24.25 -39.01
N GLY A 40 -12.47 -23.16 -38.87
CA GLY A 40 -12.29 -21.92 -39.63
C GLY A 40 -12.41 -20.68 -38.73
N ASP A 41 -12.25 -19.50 -39.34
CA ASP A 41 -12.46 -18.23 -38.63
C ASP A 41 -13.92 -18.11 -38.17
N VAL A 42 -14.09 -17.69 -36.92
CA VAL A 42 -15.37 -17.59 -36.22
C VAL A 42 -15.32 -16.35 -35.32
N HIS A 43 -16.45 -15.68 -35.16
CA HIS A 43 -16.63 -14.66 -34.15
C HIS A 43 -17.24 -15.29 -32.89
N ILE A 44 -16.60 -15.10 -31.74
CA ILE A 44 -17.02 -15.70 -30.47
C ILE A 44 -17.36 -14.59 -29.47
N GLU A 45 -18.58 -14.62 -28.96
CA GLU A 45 -19.05 -13.76 -27.87
C GLU A 45 -19.26 -14.58 -26.59
N LEU A 46 -18.86 -14.04 -25.44
CA LEU A 46 -18.92 -14.71 -24.15
C LEU A 46 -19.87 -13.98 -23.19
N GLU A 47 -20.85 -14.70 -22.67
CA GLU A 47 -21.75 -14.27 -21.60
C GLU A 47 -21.51 -15.16 -20.37
N ASP A 48 -20.90 -14.61 -19.32
CA ASP A 48 -20.60 -15.34 -18.07
C ASP A 48 -21.52 -14.86 -16.95
N SER A 49 -22.29 -15.81 -16.40
CA SER A 49 -23.21 -15.58 -15.26
C SER A 49 -22.64 -16.03 -13.91
N GLY A 50 -21.38 -16.50 -13.87
CA GLY A 50 -20.69 -17.01 -12.69
C GLY A 50 -20.91 -18.51 -12.43
N TYR A 51 -22.01 -19.09 -12.92
CA TYR A 51 -22.31 -20.53 -12.81
C TYR A 51 -22.50 -21.22 -14.16
N GLU A 52 -22.86 -20.46 -15.18
CA GLU A 52 -23.10 -20.92 -16.54
C GLU A 52 -22.40 -19.96 -17.50
N LEU A 53 -21.58 -20.52 -18.38
CA LEU A 53 -20.91 -19.80 -19.46
C LEU A 53 -21.67 -20.09 -20.76
N VAL A 54 -22.21 -19.03 -21.35
CA VAL A 54 -22.84 -19.09 -22.67
C VAL A 54 -21.88 -18.49 -23.69
N VAL A 55 -21.54 -19.27 -24.69
CA VAL A 55 -20.66 -18.91 -25.79
C VAL A 55 -21.51 -18.83 -27.04
N ARG A 56 -21.58 -17.67 -27.68
CA ARG A 56 -22.28 -17.49 -28.96
C ARG A 56 -21.28 -17.40 -30.09
N PHE A 57 -21.60 -17.99 -31.23
CA PHE A 57 -20.73 -18.01 -32.39
C PHE A 57 -21.51 -17.93 -33.71
N ASP A 58 -20.87 -17.35 -34.72
CA ASP A 58 -21.46 -17.16 -36.05
C ASP A 58 -21.26 -18.36 -37.00
N ARG A 59 -20.51 -19.38 -36.56
CA ARG A 59 -20.31 -20.62 -37.31
C ARG A 59 -20.36 -21.86 -36.42
N PRO A 60 -21.05 -22.93 -36.86
CA PRO A 60 -21.21 -24.13 -36.06
C PRO A 60 -19.85 -24.81 -35.84
N ILE A 61 -19.70 -25.39 -34.67
CA ILE A 61 -18.54 -26.19 -34.29
C ILE A 61 -18.78 -27.66 -34.64
N ALA A 62 -17.71 -28.38 -35.01
CA ALA A 62 -17.82 -29.80 -35.35
C ALA A 62 -18.08 -30.63 -34.08
N ASP A 63 -19.04 -31.55 -34.14
CA ASP A 63 -19.36 -32.50 -33.06
C ASP A 63 -18.14 -33.25 -32.52
N ALA A 64 -17.16 -33.57 -33.38
CA ALA A 64 -15.93 -34.22 -32.96
C ALA A 64 -15.11 -33.34 -32.00
N ALA A 65 -14.98 -32.04 -32.29
CA ALA A 65 -14.25 -31.10 -31.44
C ALA A 65 -14.94 -30.91 -30.07
N LEU A 66 -16.27 -30.93 -30.04
CA LEU A 66 -17.04 -30.88 -28.80
C LEU A 66 -16.88 -32.13 -27.94
N LYS A 67 -16.86 -33.32 -28.57
CA LYS A 67 -16.61 -34.59 -27.88
C LYS A 67 -15.20 -34.66 -27.32
N ASP A 68 -14.21 -34.21 -28.08
CA ASP A 68 -12.81 -34.15 -27.64
C ASP A 68 -12.65 -33.16 -26.47
N PHE A 69 -13.31 -32.01 -26.54
CA PHE A 69 -13.35 -31.04 -25.45
C PHE A 69 -14.01 -31.59 -24.19
N ALA A 70 -15.17 -32.25 -24.30
CA ALA A 70 -15.85 -32.87 -23.17
C ALA A 70 -14.98 -33.96 -22.51
N ALA A 71 -14.32 -34.80 -23.32
CA ALA A 71 -13.41 -35.82 -22.85
C ALA A 71 -12.18 -35.21 -22.16
N ALA A 72 -11.65 -34.10 -22.70
CA ALA A 72 -10.51 -33.40 -22.12
C ALA A 72 -10.88 -32.68 -20.81
N ALA A 73 -12.06 -32.06 -20.72
CA ALA A 73 -12.57 -31.44 -19.48
C ALA A 73 -12.88 -32.48 -18.39
N GLY A 74 -13.39 -33.65 -18.78
CA GLY A 74 -13.60 -34.78 -17.88
C GLY A 74 -14.50 -34.43 -16.68
N PRO A 75 -14.10 -34.77 -15.44
CA PRO A 75 -14.94 -34.58 -14.25
C PRO A 75 -15.12 -33.11 -13.84
N ASP A 76 -14.40 -32.16 -14.46
CA ASP A 76 -14.49 -30.74 -14.13
C ASP A 76 -15.69 -30.04 -14.82
N LEU A 77 -16.34 -30.72 -15.77
CA LEU A 77 -17.50 -30.23 -16.54
C LEU A 77 -18.77 -30.99 -16.13
N ALA A 78 -19.78 -30.28 -15.61
CA ALA A 78 -21.06 -30.88 -15.21
C ALA A 78 -22.03 -31.03 -16.38
N ASP A 79 -22.08 -30.03 -17.25
CA ASP A 79 -23.04 -29.98 -18.35
C ASP A 79 -22.43 -29.26 -19.55
N LEU A 80 -22.76 -29.77 -20.74
CA LEU A 80 -22.35 -29.27 -22.03
C LEU A 80 -23.53 -29.43 -22.98
N ARG A 81 -24.14 -28.31 -23.36
CA ARG A 81 -25.25 -28.25 -24.32
C ARG A 81 -24.86 -27.33 -25.46
N TRP A 82 -25.19 -27.69 -26.68
CA TRP A 82 -24.89 -26.88 -27.85
C TRP A 82 -25.98 -26.97 -28.90
N ASN A 83 -26.02 -25.97 -29.77
CA ASN A 83 -26.77 -25.93 -31.02
C ASN A 83 -25.87 -25.29 -32.10
N ASP A 84 -26.46 -24.84 -33.21
CA ASP A 84 -25.71 -24.34 -34.36
C ASP A 84 -25.04 -22.98 -34.15
N ASP A 85 -25.45 -22.22 -33.14
CA ASP A 85 -25.01 -20.82 -32.89
C ASP A 85 -24.63 -20.52 -31.43
N SER A 86 -24.78 -21.49 -30.52
CA SER A 86 -24.47 -21.33 -29.10
C SER A 86 -24.00 -22.61 -28.42
N LEU A 87 -23.22 -22.41 -27.36
CA LEU A 87 -22.66 -23.43 -26.50
C LEU A 87 -22.84 -22.98 -25.05
N VAL A 88 -23.38 -23.87 -24.23
CA VAL A 88 -23.63 -23.64 -22.82
C VAL A 88 -22.80 -24.62 -22.01
N LEU A 89 -21.96 -24.08 -21.13
CA LEU A 89 -21.01 -24.81 -20.30
C LEU A 89 -21.33 -24.58 -18.82
N ARG A 90 -21.35 -25.66 -18.04
CA ARG A 90 -21.49 -25.60 -16.57
C ARG A 90 -20.35 -26.34 -15.89
N ALA A 91 -19.69 -25.68 -14.94
CA ALA A 91 -18.66 -26.31 -14.13
C ALA A 91 -19.24 -27.40 -13.21
N ALA A 92 -18.43 -28.41 -12.91
CA ALA A 92 -18.70 -29.36 -11.85
C ALA A 92 -18.78 -28.69 -10.47
N ALA A 93 -19.45 -29.34 -9.51
CA ALA A 93 -19.55 -28.83 -8.15
C ALA A 93 -18.16 -28.60 -7.54
N GLY A 94 -17.96 -27.42 -6.92
CA GLY A 94 -16.64 -27.03 -6.40
C GLY A 94 -15.67 -26.55 -7.47
N ARG A 95 -16.14 -26.27 -8.70
CA ARG A 95 -15.37 -25.62 -9.77
C ARG A 95 -16.05 -24.34 -10.25
N LYS A 96 -15.24 -23.41 -10.73
CA LYS A 96 -15.65 -22.21 -11.46
C LYS A 96 -15.06 -22.23 -12.87
N LEU A 97 -15.80 -21.71 -13.86
CA LEU A 97 -15.32 -21.51 -15.22
C LEU A 97 -14.79 -20.09 -15.40
N GLU A 98 -13.68 -19.96 -16.10
CA GLU A 98 -13.26 -18.71 -16.74
C GLU A 98 -12.94 -19.01 -18.19
N ALA A 99 -13.37 -18.17 -19.12
CA ALA A 99 -13.10 -18.38 -20.54
C ALA A 99 -12.56 -17.13 -21.23
N VAL A 100 -11.65 -17.36 -22.18
CA VAL A 100 -11.12 -16.34 -23.08
C VAL A 100 -11.19 -16.87 -24.49
N ALA A 101 -11.79 -16.10 -25.39
CA ALA A 101 -11.76 -16.39 -26.81
C ALA A 101 -10.55 -15.70 -27.46
N ASP A 102 -9.72 -16.47 -28.17
CA ASP A 102 -8.68 -15.97 -29.08
C ASP A 102 -8.96 -16.45 -30.50
N LYS A 103 -9.58 -15.57 -31.30
CA LYS A 103 -9.99 -15.83 -32.68
C LYS A 103 -10.87 -17.08 -32.79
N ARG A 104 -10.27 -18.19 -33.22
CA ARG A 104 -10.93 -19.48 -33.47
C ARG A 104 -10.77 -20.49 -32.33
N VAL A 105 -10.19 -20.07 -31.21
CA VAL A 105 -9.94 -20.94 -30.05
C VAL A 105 -10.60 -20.33 -28.83
N LEU A 106 -11.37 -21.13 -28.11
CA LEU A 106 -11.90 -20.81 -26.80
C LEU A 106 -11.05 -21.54 -25.75
N HIS A 107 -10.37 -20.77 -24.90
CA HIS A 107 -9.61 -21.27 -23.77
C HIS A 107 -10.51 -21.28 -22.54
N VAL A 108 -10.84 -22.46 -22.01
CA VAL A 108 -11.69 -22.62 -20.82
C VAL A 108 -10.83 -23.10 -19.65
N ARG A 109 -10.83 -22.33 -18.57
CA ARG A 109 -10.11 -22.62 -17.32
C ARG A 109 -11.10 -23.08 -16.26
N PHE A 110 -10.81 -24.23 -15.66
CA PHE A 110 -11.52 -24.78 -14.53
C PHE A 110 -10.74 -24.48 -13.26
N LEU A 111 -11.29 -23.61 -12.41
CA LEU A 111 -10.70 -23.20 -11.15
C LEU A 111 -11.38 -23.92 -9.99
N PRO A 112 -10.67 -24.34 -8.93
CA PRO A 112 -11.31 -24.77 -7.70
C PRO A 112 -12.11 -23.60 -7.11
N ASP A 113 -13.40 -23.82 -6.87
CA ASP A 113 -14.27 -22.87 -6.19
C ASP A 113 -14.02 -23.00 -4.68
N GLY A 114 -13.58 -21.92 -4.04
CA GLY A 114 -13.29 -21.91 -2.60
C GLY A 114 -14.59 -22.10 -1.81
N GLU A 115 -14.75 -23.27 -1.18
CA GLU A 115 -15.89 -23.63 -0.31
C GLU A 115 -17.29 -23.50 -0.94
N ALA A 116 -17.59 -24.30 -1.96
CA ALA A 116 -18.98 -24.68 -2.22
C ALA A 116 -19.35 -25.86 -1.29
N THR A 117 -19.87 -25.54 -0.10
CA THR A 117 -20.69 -26.51 0.64
C THR A 117 -21.88 -26.85 -0.26
N PRO A 118 -22.17 -28.12 -0.59
CA PRO A 118 -23.33 -28.45 -1.40
C PRO A 118 -24.57 -27.91 -0.69
N ALA A 119 -25.23 -26.94 -1.32
CA ALA A 119 -26.50 -26.45 -0.81
C ALA A 119 -27.47 -27.64 -0.76
N PRO A 120 -28.06 -27.96 0.40
CA PRO A 120 -29.25 -28.80 0.37
C PRO A 120 -30.29 -28.08 -0.49
N ALA A 121 -31.00 -28.83 -1.33
CA ALA A 121 -32.14 -28.28 -2.07
C ALA A 121 -33.13 -27.71 -1.04
N ILE A 122 -33.14 -26.39 -0.86
CA ILE A 122 -34.16 -25.73 -0.04
C ILE A 122 -35.41 -25.64 -0.90
N ALA A 123 -36.31 -26.59 -0.70
CA ALA A 123 -37.72 -26.36 -0.95
C ALA A 123 -38.21 -25.32 0.07
N GLY A 124 -38.38 -24.08 -0.39
CA GLY A 124 -38.96 -22.97 0.38
C GLY A 124 -38.50 -21.63 -0.18
N GLU A 125 -39.44 -20.76 -0.56
CA GLU A 125 -39.11 -19.37 -0.89
C GLU A 125 -38.38 -18.74 0.31
N PRO A 126 -37.23 -18.05 0.09
CA PRO A 126 -36.53 -17.38 1.18
C PRO A 126 -37.45 -16.34 1.83
N GLN A 127 -37.58 -16.41 3.15
CA GLN A 127 -38.36 -15.42 3.89
C GLN A 127 -37.77 -14.03 3.66
N ARG A 128 -38.63 -13.02 3.52
CA ARG A 128 -38.23 -11.63 3.21
C ARG A 128 -37.13 -11.08 4.14
N ALA A 129 -37.12 -11.50 5.40
CA ALA A 129 -36.10 -11.14 6.38
C ALA A 129 -34.70 -11.68 6.02
N ASP A 130 -34.60 -12.88 5.46
CA ASP A 130 -33.32 -13.46 5.02
C ASP A 130 -32.80 -12.75 3.77
N LEU A 131 -33.70 -12.37 2.86
CA LEU A 131 -33.36 -11.59 1.67
C LEU A 131 -32.80 -10.19 2.04
N ASP A 132 -33.38 -9.55 3.05
CA ASP A 132 -32.92 -8.24 3.52
C ASP A 132 -31.51 -8.30 4.13
N VAL A 133 -31.18 -9.39 4.85
CA VAL A 133 -29.83 -9.64 5.39
C VAL A 133 -28.84 -9.87 4.27
N GLU A 134 -29.15 -10.74 3.31
CA GLU A 134 -28.28 -11.02 2.16
C GLU A 134 -28.03 -9.77 1.30
N LEU A 135 -29.08 -8.96 1.07
CA LEU A 135 -28.94 -7.68 0.36
C LEU A 135 -28.03 -6.70 1.11
N ALA A 136 -28.11 -6.66 2.44
CA ALA A 136 -27.27 -5.79 3.25
C ALA A 136 -25.80 -6.24 3.26
N ILE A 137 -25.55 -7.55 3.28
CA ILE A 137 -24.20 -8.14 3.11
C ILE A 137 -23.64 -7.78 1.74
N ALA A 138 -24.39 -8.01 0.66
CA ALA A 138 -23.97 -7.71 -0.71
C ALA A 138 -23.63 -6.21 -0.89
N ARG A 139 -24.44 -5.31 -0.31
CA ARG A 139 -24.16 -3.87 -0.31
C ARG A 139 -22.89 -3.52 0.46
N ALA A 140 -22.64 -4.16 1.61
CA ALA A 140 -21.42 -3.92 2.37
C ALA A 140 -20.18 -4.39 1.61
N GLN A 141 -20.25 -5.54 0.93
CA GLN A 141 -19.17 -6.02 0.07
C GLN A 141 -18.93 -5.10 -1.13
N ALA A 142 -20.00 -4.59 -1.76
CA ALA A 142 -19.89 -3.60 -2.84
C ALA A 142 -19.21 -2.31 -2.37
N ASP A 143 -19.58 -1.79 -1.20
CA ASP A 143 -18.92 -0.62 -0.59
C ASP A 143 -17.43 -0.89 -0.32
N ALA A 144 -17.11 -2.07 0.23
CA ALA A 144 -15.73 -2.46 0.50
C ALA A 144 -14.90 -2.55 -0.78
N ALA A 145 -15.43 -3.20 -1.82
CA ALA A 145 -14.79 -3.31 -3.14
C ALA A 145 -14.61 -1.93 -3.81
N ALA A 146 -15.56 -1.02 -3.59
CA ALA A 146 -15.48 0.37 -4.03
C ALA A 146 -14.46 1.22 -3.23
N GLY A 147 -13.87 0.67 -2.17
CA GLY A 147 -12.86 1.34 -1.34
C GLY A 147 -13.43 2.18 -0.20
N TYR A 148 -14.63 1.84 0.28
CA TYR A 148 -15.30 2.46 1.42
C TYR A 148 -15.50 1.49 2.60
N PRO A 149 -14.40 0.97 3.20
CA PRO A 149 -14.49 0.02 4.31
C PRO A 149 -15.26 0.56 5.52
N GLY A 150 -15.25 1.88 5.78
CA GLY A 150 -16.01 2.46 6.88
C GLY A 150 -17.51 2.62 6.62
N LEU A 151 -17.96 2.68 5.37
CA LEU A 151 -19.38 2.53 5.04
C LEU A 151 -19.82 1.07 5.21
N ALA A 152 -19.04 0.14 4.65
CA ALA A 152 -19.28 -1.29 4.79
C ALA A 152 -19.37 -1.73 6.26
N ARG A 153 -18.42 -1.29 7.09
CA ARG A 153 -18.42 -1.58 8.54
C ARG A 153 -19.66 -1.04 9.24
N ARG A 154 -20.07 0.20 8.93
CA ARG A 154 -21.27 0.82 9.53
C ARG A 154 -22.55 0.07 9.18
N ARG A 155 -22.62 -0.55 7.99
CA ARG A 155 -23.74 -1.41 7.61
C ARG A 155 -23.67 -2.79 8.28
N LEU A 156 -22.48 -3.36 8.41
CA LEU A 156 -22.28 -4.68 9.02
C LEU A 156 -22.42 -4.67 10.55
N ALA A 157 -22.09 -3.58 11.23
CA ALA A 157 -22.08 -3.54 12.70
C ALA A 157 -23.45 -3.80 13.35
N PRO A 158 -24.57 -3.20 12.89
CA PRO A 158 -25.91 -3.55 13.39
C PRO A 158 -26.29 -5.01 13.11
N LEU A 159 -25.94 -5.53 11.93
CA LEU A 159 -26.19 -6.93 11.57
C LEU A 159 -25.40 -7.89 12.45
N ALA A 160 -24.13 -7.58 12.73
CA ALA A 160 -23.28 -8.36 13.63
C ALA A 160 -23.82 -8.38 15.06
N ALA A 161 -24.50 -7.31 15.50
CA ALA A 161 -25.15 -7.25 16.80
C ALA A 161 -26.47 -8.04 16.84
N ALA A 162 -27.25 -8.01 15.76
CA ALA A 162 -28.51 -8.76 15.64
C ALA A 162 -28.27 -10.27 15.44
N TYR A 163 -27.20 -10.64 14.72
CA TYR A 163 -26.84 -12.02 14.37
C TYR A 163 -25.41 -12.35 14.86
N PRO A 164 -25.16 -12.39 16.17
CA PRO A 164 -23.81 -12.58 16.72
C PRO A 164 -23.20 -13.95 16.37
N GLY A 165 -24.03 -14.96 16.08
CA GLY A 165 -23.61 -16.30 15.68
C GLY A 165 -23.30 -16.46 14.20
N ASP A 166 -23.64 -15.50 13.34
CA ASP A 166 -23.37 -15.61 11.90
C ASP A 166 -21.88 -15.36 11.61
N ARG A 167 -21.17 -16.45 11.29
CA ARG A 167 -19.72 -16.41 11.00
C ARG A 167 -19.38 -15.55 9.80
N ARG A 168 -20.23 -15.45 8.77
CA ARG A 168 -19.97 -14.66 7.56
C ARG A 168 -19.95 -13.17 7.90
N ILE A 169 -20.94 -12.70 8.65
CA ILE A 169 -21.03 -11.30 9.09
C ILE A 169 -19.84 -10.95 9.98
N GLN A 170 -19.47 -11.84 10.91
CA GLN A 170 -18.30 -11.62 11.77
C GLN A 170 -16.99 -11.60 10.98
N ARG A 171 -16.85 -12.44 9.94
CA ARG A 171 -15.68 -12.47 9.06
C ARG A 171 -15.55 -11.16 8.29
N LEU A 172 -16.63 -10.71 7.65
CA LEU A 172 -16.67 -9.45 6.89
C LEU A 172 -16.39 -8.24 7.79
N LEU A 173 -16.89 -8.24 9.03
CA LEU A 173 -16.58 -7.20 9.99
C LEU A 173 -15.08 -7.18 10.34
N GLY A 174 -14.45 -8.36 10.46
CA GLY A 174 -13.01 -8.49 10.61
C GLY A 174 -12.23 -7.95 9.42
N ASP A 175 -12.69 -8.22 8.18
CA ASP A 175 -12.09 -7.66 6.97
C ASP A 175 -12.10 -6.13 7.00
N MET A 176 -13.24 -5.55 7.37
CA MET A 176 -13.37 -4.09 7.42
C MET A 176 -12.50 -3.47 8.51
N GLU A 177 -12.37 -4.11 9.68
CA GLU A 177 -11.47 -3.66 10.74
C GLU A 177 -10.00 -3.71 10.28
N VAL A 178 -9.57 -4.76 9.58
CA VAL A 178 -8.21 -4.82 9.00
C VAL A 178 -8.02 -3.74 7.94
N ALA A 179 -9.00 -3.53 7.06
CA ALA A 179 -8.96 -2.53 6.00
C ALA A 179 -8.93 -1.09 6.54
N GLU A 180 -9.60 -0.81 7.67
CA GLU A 180 -9.55 0.48 8.36
C GLU A 180 -8.22 0.69 9.14
N GLY A 181 -7.39 -0.35 9.28
CA GLY A 181 -6.11 -0.31 9.96
C GLY A 181 -6.15 -0.80 11.41
N ALA A 182 -7.29 -1.31 11.89
CA ALA A 182 -7.46 -1.90 13.22
C ALA A 182 -7.10 -3.40 13.22
N LEU A 183 -5.86 -3.71 12.85
CA LEU A 183 -5.36 -5.07 12.67
C LEU A 183 -5.61 -5.99 13.87
N ALA A 184 -5.40 -5.50 15.10
CA ALA A 184 -5.55 -6.32 16.30
C ALA A 184 -7.01 -6.71 16.56
N LEU A 185 -7.97 -5.84 16.20
CA LEU A 185 -9.40 -6.14 16.31
C LEU A 185 -9.81 -7.19 15.27
N GLY A 186 -9.44 -6.98 14.00
CA GLY A 186 -9.72 -7.95 12.93
C GLY A 186 -9.08 -9.31 13.19
N ALA A 187 -7.83 -9.35 13.66
CA ALA A 187 -7.15 -10.58 14.03
C ALA A 187 -7.81 -11.28 15.24
N ALA A 188 -8.37 -10.53 16.20
CA ALA A 188 -9.15 -11.14 17.29
C ALA A 188 -10.42 -11.83 16.76
N ARG A 189 -11.10 -11.23 15.77
CA ARG A 189 -12.26 -11.87 15.11
C ARG A 189 -11.86 -13.12 14.35
N TYR A 190 -10.77 -13.09 13.59
CA TYR A 190 -10.29 -14.28 12.88
C TYR A 190 -9.95 -15.43 13.82
N ARG A 191 -9.36 -15.14 14.99
CA ARG A 191 -9.14 -16.15 16.04
C ARG A 191 -10.45 -16.75 16.54
N ASN A 192 -11.45 -15.91 16.84
CA ASN A 192 -12.74 -16.39 17.34
C ASN A 192 -13.49 -17.23 16.30
N LEU A 193 -13.26 -16.97 15.01
CA LEU A 193 -13.84 -17.72 13.89
C LEU A 193 -13.03 -18.96 13.51
N ALA A 194 -11.83 -19.14 14.06
CA ALA A 194 -10.85 -20.13 13.60
C ALA A 194 -10.61 -20.04 12.09
N ALA A 195 -10.54 -18.81 11.54
CA ALA A 195 -10.29 -18.58 10.13
C ALA A 195 -8.83 -18.91 9.76
N ASP A 196 -8.65 -19.74 8.75
CA ASP A 196 -7.33 -20.24 8.29
C ASP A 196 -7.05 -19.94 6.81
N ASP A 197 -7.82 -19.03 6.21
CA ASP A 197 -7.52 -18.55 4.85
C ASP A 197 -6.21 -17.73 4.82
N PRO A 198 -5.53 -17.60 3.66
CA PRO A 198 -4.26 -16.89 3.56
C PRO A 198 -4.27 -15.46 4.11
N PHE A 199 -5.41 -14.75 3.98
CA PHE A 199 -5.55 -13.38 4.48
C PHE A 199 -5.70 -13.36 6.01
N ALA A 200 -6.49 -14.28 6.57
CA ALA A 200 -6.61 -14.44 8.01
C ALA A 200 -5.28 -14.83 8.65
N ARG A 201 -4.58 -15.85 8.13
CA ARG A 201 -3.23 -16.23 8.61
C ARG A 201 -2.26 -15.07 8.57
N GLN A 202 -2.29 -14.28 7.50
CA GLN A 202 -1.52 -13.04 7.38
C GLN A 202 -1.83 -12.06 8.52
N ALA A 203 -3.10 -11.75 8.74
CA ALA A 203 -3.50 -10.78 9.74
C ALA A 203 -3.13 -11.27 11.16
N LEU A 204 -3.28 -12.56 11.42
CA LEU A 204 -2.88 -13.21 12.67
C LEU A 204 -1.38 -13.12 12.92
N ALA A 205 -0.56 -13.48 11.91
CA ALA A 205 0.88 -13.33 11.94
C ALA A 205 1.30 -11.88 12.24
N GLU A 206 0.76 -10.91 11.49
CA GLU A 206 1.08 -9.49 11.66
C GLU A 206 0.63 -8.93 13.02
N SER A 207 -0.48 -9.44 13.56
CA SER A 207 -1.07 -8.93 14.81
C SER A 207 -0.25 -9.24 16.06
N GLY A 208 0.70 -10.18 16.00
CA GLY A 208 1.59 -10.48 17.13
C GLY A 208 2.82 -9.57 17.22
N GLY A 209 2.97 -8.62 16.29
CA GLY A 209 4.13 -7.75 16.22
C GLY A 209 5.13 -8.17 15.15
N ASN A 210 6.21 -7.41 15.03
CA ASN A 210 7.25 -7.67 14.04
C ASN A 210 8.63 -7.21 14.48
N VAL A 211 9.65 -7.82 13.87
CA VAL A 211 11.03 -7.33 13.84
C VAL A 211 11.38 -7.10 12.38
N ALA A 212 11.91 -5.94 12.05
CA ALA A 212 12.29 -5.60 10.69
C ALA A 212 13.71 -5.05 10.62
N ALA A 213 14.46 -5.52 9.63
CA ALA A 213 15.74 -4.98 9.23
C ALA A 213 15.60 -4.34 7.85
N ALA A 214 16.16 -3.16 7.65
CA ALA A 214 16.13 -2.49 6.36
C ALA A 214 17.44 -1.79 6.05
N VAL A 215 17.77 -1.75 4.77
CA VAL A 215 18.88 -0.98 4.23
C VAL A 215 18.34 -0.09 3.13
N THR A 216 18.70 1.19 3.16
CA THR A 216 18.37 2.17 2.14
C THR A 216 19.65 2.84 1.68
N ALA A 217 19.87 2.90 0.37
CA ALA A 217 20.90 3.71 -0.25
C ALA A 217 20.23 4.76 -1.13
N ARG A 218 20.64 6.01 -1.00
CA ARG A 218 20.12 7.11 -1.79
C ARG A 218 21.24 8.05 -2.19
N GLY A 219 21.32 8.43 -3.46
CA GLY A 219 22.41 9.25 -3.97
C GLY A 219 21.97 10.19 -5.07
N GLY A 220 22.41 11.45 -4.96
CA GLY A 220 22.38 12.43 -6.03
C GLY A 220 23.79 12.91 -6.36
N LYS A 221 23.89 13.96 -7.19
CA LYS A 221 25.18 14.46 -7.69
C LYS A 221 26.14 14.96 -6.60
N VAL A 222 25.62 15.56 -5.54
CA VAL A 222 26.41 16.30 -4.52
C VAL A 222 26.28 15.74 -3.11
N PHE A 223 25.38 14.77 -2.92
CA PHE A 223 25.08 14.18 -1.63
C PHE A 223 24.62 12.74 -1.80
N TRP A 224 25.23 11.85 -1.03
CA TRP A 224 24.91 10.45 -0.94
C TRP A 224 24.67 10.06 0.52
N GLN A 225 23.76 9.11 0.73
CA GLN A 225 23.49 8.58 2.06
C GLN A 225 23.09 7.11 2.01
N GLY A 226 23.75 6.32 2.85
CA GLY A 226 23.35 4.97 3.23
C GLY A 226 22.73 4.97 4.63
N GLU A 227 21.66 4.21 4.80
CA GLU A 227 20.95 3.99 6.05
C GLU A 227 20.78 2.48 6.26
N ALA A 228 21.09 1.99 7.45
CA ALA A 228 20.77 0.64 7.89
C ALA A 228 19.99 0.72 9.20
N GLY A 229 18.89 0.00 9.31
CA GLY A 229 18.01 0.06 10.47
C GLY A 229 17.53 -1.31 10.91
N LEU A 230 17.35 -1.45 12.22
CA LEU A 230 16.68 -2.58 12.86
C LEU A 230 15.62 -2.02 13.81
N ASN A 231 14.40 -2.52 13.73
CA ASN A 231 13.34 -2.14 14.65
C ASN A 231 12.48 -3.34 15.05
N ALA A 232 11.86 -3.25 16.22
CA ALA A 232 10.88 -4.20 16.71
C ALA A 232 9.65 -3.45 17.21
N VAL A 233 8.46 -4.01 16.96
CA VAL A 233 7.19 -3.51 17.47
C VAL A 233 6.39 -4.70 17.99
N VAL A 234 5.91 -4.59 19.22
CA VAL A 234 5.13 -5.62 19.91
C VAL A 234 3.82 -5.00 20.42
N PRO A 235 2.66 -5.60 20.09
CA PRO A 235 1.40 -5.23 20.71
C PRO A 235 1.37 -5.71 22.16
N LEU A 236 1.04 -4.80 23.07
CA LEU A 236 0.75 -5.15 24.46
C LEU A 236 -0.68 -5.64 24.60
N ASP A 237 -1.61 -5.01 23.88
CA ASP A 237 -3.01 -5.41 23.78
C ASP A 237 -3.60 -4.97 22.41
N SER A 238 -4.93 -4.96 22.28
CA SER A 238 -5.62 -4.53 21.04
C SER A 238 -5.55 -3.03 20.77
N ARG A 239 -5.17 -2.22 21.76
CA ARG A 239 -5.14 -0.77 21.72
C ARG A 239 -3.73 -0.20 21.72
N LEU A 240 -2.77 -0.87 22.32
CA LEU A 240 -1.42 -0.36 22.54
C LEU A 240 -0.36 -1.26 21.91
N SER A 241 0.50 -0.68 21.08
CA SER A 241 1.75 -1.29 20.64
C SER A 241 2.93 -0.43 21.05
N LEU A 242 4.02 -1.07 21.46
CA LEU A 242 5.29 -0.42 21.74
C LEU A 242 6.37 -0.95 20.82
N GLY A 243 7.35 -0.11 20.52
CA GLY A 243 8.48 -0.52 19.72
C GLY A 243 9.74 0.28 20.01
N ALA A 244 10.85 -0.25 19.55
CA ALA A 244 12.14 0.39 19.59
C ALA A 244 12.90 0.10 18.30
N GLY A 245 13.85 0.96 17.97
CA GLY A 245 14.72 0.74 16.82
C GLY A 245 16.04 1.46 16.94
N ILE A 246 16.97 1.04 16.10
CA ILE A 246 18.25 1.67 15.90
C ILE A 246 18.48 1.85 14.41
N ARG A 247 19.00 3.01 14.04
CA ARG A 247 19.35 3.36 12.65
C ARG A 247 20.77 3.88 12.62
N TRP A 248 21.52 3.43 11.64
CA TRP A 248 22.86 3.89 11.36
C TRP A 248 22.89 4.55 9.99
N PHE A 249 23.53 5.71 9.93
CA PHE A 249 23.66 6.53 8.73
C PHE A 249 25.12 6.70 8.38
N ARG A 250 25.41 6.67 7.08
CA ARG A 250 26.64 7.19 6.49
C ARG A 250 26.25 8.17 5.40
N SER A 251 26.67 9.42 5.53
CA SER A 251 26.39 10.45 4.54
C SER A 251 27.69 11.00 3.98
N GLU A 252 27.72 11.23 2.67
CA GLU A 252 28.86 11.79 1.94
C GLU A 252 28.38 13.02 1.19
N ALA A 253 29.08 14.14 1.37
CA ALA A 253 28.73 15.42 0.80
C ALA A 253 29.96 16.08 0.17
N ASP A 254 29.81 16.54 -1.07
CA ASP A 254 30.88 17.26 -1.76
C ASP A 254 31.14 18.62 -1.13
N THR A 255 30.09 19.26 -0.59
CA THR A 255 30.14 20.62 -0.05
C THR A 255 29.27 20.73 1.19
N VAL A 256 29.83 21.28 2.28
CA VAL A 256 29.12 21.57 3.54
C VAL A 256 29.47 22.98 4.03
N TYR A 257 28.46 23.80 4.35
CA TYR A 257 28.70 25.14 4.88
C TYR A 257 28.96 25.13 6.39
N GLY A 258 30.22 25.34 6.78
CA GLY A 258 30.68 25.37 8.16
C GLY A 258 30.93 26.77 8.73
N ALA A 259 31.29 26.83 10.01
CA ALA A 259 31.68 28.07 10.68
C ALA A 259 32.98 28.68 10.11
N ASN A 260 33.91 27.82 9.68
CA ASN A 260 35.22 28.22 9.17
C ASN A 260 35.25 28.35 7.63
N GLY A 261 34.08 28.36 6.98
CA GLY A 261 33.95 28.42 5.52
C GLY A 261 33.35 27.15 4.93
N ILE A 262 33.67 26.88 3.66
CA ILE A 262 33.16 25.74 2.91
C ILE A 262 34.06 24.52 3.16
N LEU A 263 33.46 23.43 3.62
CA LEU A 263 34.13 22.14 3.79
C LEU A 263 33.85 21.26 2.56
N ALA A 264 34.91 20.71 1.95
CA ALA A 264 34.78 19.79 0.83
C ALA A 264 34.86 18.32 1.26
N ASN A 265 34.24 17.42 0.50
CA ASN A 265 34.37 15.96 0.61
C ASN A 265 34.18 15.43 2.04
N ARG A 266 33.03 15.75 2.65
CA ARG A 266 32.74 15.40 4.04
C ARG A 266 31.98 14.08 4.11
N THR A 267 32.53 13.15 4.89
CA THR A 267 31.83 11.94 5.33
C THR A 267 31.39 12.11 6.77
N SER A 268 30.13 11.80 7.04
CA SER A 268 29.54 11.80 8.39
C SER A 268 28.93 10.44 8.68
N ARG A 269 28.99 10.03 9.95
CA ARG A 269 28.36 8.80 10.45
C ARG A 269 27.47 9.19 11.63
N SER A 270 26.31 8.57 11.74
CA SER A 270 25.39 8.88 12.83
C SER A 270 24.58 7.68 13.21
N THR A 271 24.44 7.47 14.51
CA THR A 271 23.56 6.45 15.09
C THR A 271 22.36 7.11 15.74
N VAL A 272 21.17 6.66 15.41
CA VAL A 272 19.90 7.16 15.94
C VAL A 272 19.17 6.02 16.62
N GLY A 273 18.81 6.22 17.89
CA GLY A 273 17.89 5.35 18.62
C GLY A 273 16.47 5.90 18.54
N ASP A 274 15.50 5.03 18.34
CA ASP A 274 14.09 5.38 18.25
C ASP A 274 13.24 4.56 19.23
N LEU A 275 12.22 5.20 19.78
CA LEU A 275 11.14 4.58 20.56
C LEU A 275 9.81 4.93 19.89
N PHE A 276 8.91 3.97 19.82
CA PHE A 276 7.62 4.09 19.15
C PHE A 276 6.50 3.62 20.07
N ALA A 277 5.36 4.29 20.02
CA ALA A 277 4.13 3.78 20.60
C ALA A 277 2.95 4.08 19.68
N THR A 278 2.05 3.11 19.50
CA THR A 278 0.80 3.30 18.78
C THR A 278 -0.35 3.04 19.72
N VAL A 279 -1.28 4.01 19.82
CA VAL A 279 -2.49 3.94 20.62
C VAL A 279 -3.71 4.01 19.71
N ASN A 280 -4.45 2.92 19.57
CA ASN A 280 -5.72 2.88 18.86
C ASN A 280 -6.82 3.41 19.78
N LEU A 281 -7.43 4.54 19.40
CA LEU A 281 -8.55 5.16 20.12
C LEU A 281 -9.90 4.54 19.74
N GLY A 282 -9.92 3.79 18.64
CA GLY A 282 -11.08 3.07 18.11
C GLY A 282 -10.72 2.37 16.81
N ALA A 283 -11.72 1.94 16.03
CA ALA A 283 -11.50 1.27 14.75
C ALA A 283 -10.86 2.17 13.67
N VAL A 284 -11.15 3.47 13.72
CA VAL A 284 -10.80 4.45 12.69
C VAL A 284 -9.92 5.59 13.20
N SER A 285 -9.35 5.46 14.39
CA SER A 285 -8.56 6.54 14.98
C SER A 285 -7.39 6.00 15.78
N ARG A 286 -6.21 6.57 15.54
CA ARG A 286 -4.99 6.16 16.24
C ARG A 286 -4.03 7.32 16.43
N ILE A 287 -3.27 7.24 17.51
CA ILE A 287 -2.14 8.11 17.82
C ILE A 287 -0.86 7.30 17.64
N GLU A 288 0.11 7.85 16.92
CA GLU A 288 1.46 7.32 16.81
C GLU A 288 2.43 8.29 17.49
N LEU A 289 3.14 7.83 18.49
CA LEU A 289 4.17 8.57 19.22
C LEU A 289 5.55 8.07 18.81
N GLN A 290 6.50 8.99 18.70
CA GLN A 290 7.90 8.68 18.46
C GLN A 290 8.78 9.51 19.38
N GLY A 291 9.70 8.85 20.08
CA GLY A 291 10.88 9.47 20.66
C GLY A 291 12.09 9.10 19.81
N SER A 292 13.03 10.02 19.60
CA SER A 292 14.21 9.75 18.78
C SER A 292 15.41 10.53 19.30
N ALA A 293 16.57 9.89 19.33
CA ALA A 293 17.81 10.50 19.78
C ALA A 293 18.99 10.09 18.89
N GLN A 294 19.74 11.07 18.40
CA GLN A 294 21.03 10.87 17.78
C GLN A 294 22.07 10.70 18.88
N LEU A 295 22.57 9.46 19.00
CA LEU A 295 23.40 9.03 20.12
C LEU A 295 24.77 9.74 20.12
N ASP A 296 25.26 10.11 18.93
CA ASP A 296 26.58 10.71 18.74
C ASP A 296 26.58 12.25 18.91
N GLU A 297 25.47 12.93 18.60
CA GLU A 297 25.41 14.39 18.43
C GLU A 297 24.49 15.10 19.46
N LYS A 298 24.04 14.39 20.51
CA LYS A 298 23.19 14.93 21.60
C LYS A 298 21.91 15.63 21.11
N VAL A 299 21.35 15.21 19.98
CA VAL A 299 20.04 15.65 19.51
C VAL A 299 19.01 14.64 19.98
N ALA A 300 18.00 15.08 20.73
CA ALA A 300 16.86 14.27 21.08
C ALA A 300 15.57 15.06 20.87
N GLY A 301 14.54 14.35 20.42
CA GLY A 301 13.24 14.92 20.13
C GLY A 301 12.12 13.91 20.26
N ALA A 302 10.91 14.43 20.13
CA ALA A 302 9.70 13.63 20.16
C ALA A 302 8.71 14.14 19.12
N GLY A 303 7.77 13.29 18.74
CA GLY A 303 6.62 13.74 17.99
C GLY A 303 5.46 12.78 18.04
N LEU A 304 4.37 13.24 17.43
CA LEU A 304 3.05 12.67 17.49
C LEU A 304 2.42 12.75 16.10
N ARG A 305 1.72 11.69 15.70
CA ARG A 305 0.71 11.75 14.65
C ARG A 305 -0.63 11.32 15.20
N LEU A 306 -1.67 12.02 14.78
CA LEU A 306 -3.05 11.59 14.97
C LEU A 306 -3.65 11.32 13.60
N PHE A 307 -4.24 10.15 13.46
CA PHE A 307 -5.11 9.78 12.35
C PHE A 307 -6.53 9.69 12.87
N ALA A 308 -7.46 10.40 12.24
CA ALA A 308 -8.85 10.48 12.65
C ALA A 308 -9.79 10.24 11.47
N GLY A 309 -10.64 9.22 11.56
CA GLY A 309 -11.58 8.84 10.52
C GLY A 309 -11.10 7.68 9.65
N PRO A 310 -12.04 7.05 8.92
CA PRO A 310 -11.74 5.88 8.11
C PRO A 310 -10.86 6.24 6.90
N PRO A 311 -10.21 5.27 6.24
CA PRO A 311 -9.28 5.54 5.13
C PRO A 311 -9.88 6.35 3.96
N GLU A 312 -11.18 6.18 3.67
CA GLU A 312 -11.89 6.97 2.65
C GLU A 312 -12.10 8.44 3.03
N ARG A 313 -11.97 8.80 4.31
CA ARG A 313 -12.13 10.16 4.83
C ARG A 313 -11.33 10.31 6.12
N GLN A 314 -10.03 10.52 5.97
CA GLN A 314 -9.09 10.55 7.08
C GLN A 314 -8.50 11.95 7.27
N GLY A 315 -8.59 12.48 8.49
CA GLY A 315 -7.81 13.63 8.95
C GLY A 315 -6.49 13.19 9.56
N ARG A 316 -5.46 14.02 9.39
CA ARG A 316 -4.10 13.80 9.87
C ARG A 316 -3.59 15.06 10.57
N LEU A 317 -3.02 14.89 11.75
CA LEU A 317 -2.26 15.91 12.47
C LEU A 317 -0.86 15.37 12.75
N VAL A 318 0.17 16.18 12.51
CA VAL A 318 1.57 15.85 12.75
C VAL A 318 2.22 16.93 13.58
N LEU A 319 2.76 16.55 14.73
CA LEU A 319 3.54 17.41 15.61
C LEU A 319 4.91 16.76 15.83
N ALA A 320 5.98 17.52 15.67
CA ALA A 320 7.32 17.08 15.98
C ALA A 320 8.10 18.22 16.61
N TYR A 321 8.88 17.89 17.63
CA TYR A 321 9.76 18.81 18.31
C TYR A 321 11.17 18.23 18.34
N ARG A 322 12.09 18.91 17.64
CA ARG A 322 13.52 18.61 17.57
C ARG A 322 13.88 17.15 17.29
N LEU A 323 13.11 16.46 16.45
CA LEU A 323 13.48 15.12 16.01
C LEU A 323 14.79 15.16 15.22
N PRO A 324 15.72 14.20 15.42
CA PRO A 324 16.98 14.13 14.68
C PRO A 324 16.74 14.11 13.18
N ASP A 325 17.29 15.07 12.45
CA ASP A 325 17.12 15.20 11.00
C ASP A 325 18.48 15.18 10.32
N LEU A 326 18.63 14.36 9.28
CA LEU A 326 19.88 14.13 8.54
C LEU A 326 19.64 14.30 7.03
N ALA A 327 18.64 15.11 6.66
CA ALA A 327 18.22 15.31 5.26
C ALA A 327 19.16 16.19 4.44
N THR A 328 19.94 17.07 5.09
CA THR A 328 20.90 17.96 4.41
C THR A 328 22.35 17.66 4.80
N PRO A 329 23.34 18.03 3.97
CA PRO A 329 24.76 17.91 4.32
C PRO A 329 25.15 18.57 5.64
N GLU A 330 24.59 19.76 5.94
CA GLU A 330 24.85 20.48 7.19
C GLU A 330 24.28 19.73 8.39
N GLN A 331 23.06 19.21 8.26
CA GLN A 331 22.40 18.46 9.32
C GLN A 331 23.06 17.10 9.57
N SER A 332 23.52 16.41 8.52
CA SER A 332 24.26 15.16 8.69
C SER A 332 25.64 15.36 9.33
N THR A 333 26.28 16.50 9.05
CA THR A 333 27.65 16.79 9.50
C THR A 333 27.72 17.43 10.88
N PHE A 334 26.73 18.23 11.28
CA PHE A 334 26.76 19.01 12.52
C PHE A 334 25.65 18.63 13.52
N GLY A 335 24.97 17.50 13.30
CA GLY A 335 23.81 17.07 14.09
C GLY A 335 22.59 17.95 13.83
N GLY A 336 21.65 17.47 13.03
CA GLY A 336 20.47 18.23 12.64
C GLY A 336 19.23 17.88 13.45
N HIS A 337 18.31 18.82 13.56
CA HIS A 337 16.98 18.54 14.08
C HIS A 337 15.88 19.27 13.32
N ILE A 338 14.68 18.71 13.30
CA ILE A 338 13.47 19.32 12.75
C ILE A 338 12.37 19.40 13.79
N SER A 339 11.67 20.53 13.81
CA SER A 339 10.38 20.69 14.48
C SER A 339 9.33 20.94 13.40
N ARG A 340 8.16 20.30 13.51
CA ARG A 340 7.10 20.37 12.51
C ARG A 340 5.75 20.47 13.19
N ALA A 341 4.86 21.27 12.60
CA ALA A 341 3.44 21.23 12.90
C ALA A 341 2.69 21.21 11.56
N GLY A 342 1.89 20.16 11.32
CA GLY A 342 1.20 19.99 10.06
C GLY A 342 -0.17 19.34 10.23
N ILE A 343 -1.06 19.66 9.31
CA ILE A 343 -2.41 19.12 9.22
C ILE A 343 -2.68 18.71 7.78
N GLY A 344 -3.49 17.67 7.61
CA GLY A 344 -3.90 17.25 6.29
C GLY A 344 -4.95 16.18 6.35
N GLY A 345 -5.16 15.53 5.21
CA GLY A 345 -6.11 14.45 5.13
C GLY A 345 -6.28 13.92 3.72
N THR A 346 -7.14 12.92 3.63
CA THR A 346 -7.50 12.24 2.40
C THR A 346 -9.00 12.09 2.35
N ILE A 347 -9.59 12.27 1.17
CA ILE A 347 -10.99 12.01 0.89
C ILE A 347 -11.12 11.24 -0.42
N ARG A 348 -11.90 10.16 -0.39
CA ARG A 348 -12.33 9.43 -1.59
C ARG A 348 -13.62 10.08 -2.09
N LEU A 349 -13.56 10.66 -3.29
CA LEU A 349 -14.69 11.36 -3.90
C LEU A 349 -15.57 10.38 -4.69
N THR A 350 -14.95 9.46 -5.41
CA THR A 350 -15.60 8.35 -6.12
C THR A 350 -14.79 7.08 -5.86
N PRO A 351 -15.32 5.88 -6.16
CA PRO A 351 -14.53 4.66 -6.02
C PRO A 351 -13.17 4.74 -6.74
N GLU A 352 -13.08 5.47 -7.85
CA GLU A 352 -11.88 5.63 -8.69
C GLU A 352 -11.02 6.81 -8.26
N LEU A 353 -11.59 7.84 -7.63
CA LEU A 353 -10.94 9.12 -7.39
C LEU A 353 -10.71 9.39 -5.89
N ALA A 354 -9.46 9.55 -5.51
CA ALA A 354 -9.05 10.01 -4.19
C ALA A 354 -8.25 11.31 -4.27
N VAL A 355 -8.49 12.19 -3.30
CA VAL A 355 -7.80 13.47 -3.16
C VAL A 355 -7.16 13.54 -1.78
N GLN A 356 -5.94 14.06 -1.71
CA GLN A 356 -5.24 14.32 -0.46
C GLN A 356 -4.61 15.70 -0.47
N ALA A 357 -4.54 16.32 0.71
CA ALA A 357 -3.88 17.58 0.92
C ALA A 357 -3.27 17.63 2.32
N ASP A 358 -2.06 18.15 2.41
CA ASP A 358 -1.32 18.34 3.65
C ASP A 358 -0.63 19.70 3.62
N GLY A 359 -0.64 20.41 4.74
CA GLY A 359 0.07 21.67 4.93
C GLY A 359 0.78 21.65 6.27
N GLY A 360 1.94 22.30 6.35
CA GLY A 360 2.67 22.35 7.60
C GLY A 360 3.77 23.39 7.66
N TRP A 361 4.15 23.72 8.88
CA TRP A 361 5.29 24.55 9.21
C TRP A 361 6.47 23.68 9.64
N ASN A 362 7.67 24.04 9.21
CA ASN A 362 8.91 23.37 9.57
C ASN A 362 9.92 24.36 10.15
N GLY A 363 10.65 23.91 11.18
CA GLY A 363 11.78 24.59 11.77
C GLY A 363 12.99 23.65 11.83
N TYR A 364 14.00 23.94 11.03
CA TYR A 364 15.25 23.19 10.94
C TYR A 364 16.31 23.84 11.81
N GLY A 365 17.06 23.05 12.56
CA GLY A 365 18.16 23.51 13.41
C GLY A 365 19.34 22.54 13.40
N LEU A 366 20.41 22.96 14.07
CA LEU A 366 21.64 22.17 14.27
C LEU A 366 21.93 22.07 15.79
N THR A 367 22.75 21.10 16.18
CA THR A 367 23.22 20.89 17.55
C THR A 367 23.80 22.18 18.14
N GLY A 368 23.58 22.39 19.44
CA GLY A 368 24.05 23.58 20.16
C GLY A 368 23.33 24.89 19.79
N GLY A 369 22.25 24.83 19.00
CA GLY A 369 21.45 25.99 18.64
C GLY A 369 19.95 25.74 18.58
N GLY A 370 19.19 26.83 18.35
CA GLY A 370 17.77 26.76 18.04
C GLY A 370 17.49 26.59 16.54
N VAL A 371 16.24 26.84 16.14
CA VAL A 371 15.81 26.85 14.74
C VAL A 371 16.61 27.90 13.94
N ARG A 372 17.26 27.45 12.87
CA ARG A 372 18.08 28.25 11.96
C ARG A 372 17.36 28.58 10.66
N THR A 373 16.54 27.67 10.16
CA THR A 373 15.76 27.87 8.93
C THR A 373 14.31 27.47 9.16
N ARG A 374 13.36 28.29 8.67
CA ARG A 374 11.93 28.02 8.75
C ARG A 374 11.33 27.92 7.36
N SER A 375 10.42 26.97 7.16
CA SER A 375 9.69 26.82 5.91
C SER A 375 8.22 26.47 6.14
N VAL A 376 7.42 26.63 5.09
CA VAL A 376 6.06 26.10 5.00
C VAL A 376 6.07 25.06 3.88
N THR A 377 5.55 23.88 4.17
CA THR A 377 5.35 22.81 3.19
C THR A 377 3.88 22.70 2.82
N VAL A 378 3.61 22.51 1.53
CA VAL A 378 2.30 22.20 0.99
C VAL A 378 2.45 20.96 0.13
N ALA A 379 1.69 19.92 0.45
CA ALA A 379 1.59 18.73 -0.37
C ALA A 379 0.14 18.51 -0.79
N GLY A 380 -0.05 18.08 -2.03
CA GLY A 380 -1.36 17.80 -2.58
C GLY A 380 -1.30 16.58 -3.48
N GLY A 381 -2.41 15.88 -3.65
CA GLY A 381 -2.42 14.73 -4.53
C GLY A 381 -3.81 14.35 -5.01
N LEU A 382 -3.85 13.83 -6.22
CA LEU A 382 -5.02 13.24 -6.84
C LEU A 382 -4.62 11.87 -7.38
N ASP A 383 -5.39 10.85 -7.06
CA ASP A 383 -5.23 9.48 -7.54
C ASP A 383 -6.49 9.06 -8.28
N TYR A 384 -6.33 8.67 -9.55
CA TYR A 384 -7.43 8.19 -10.39
C TYR A 384 -7.14 6.77 -10.87
N LEU A 385 -7.99 5.83 -10.46
CA LEU A 385 -7.91 4.43 -10.84
C LEU A 385 -8.53 4.22 -12.22
N LEU A 386 -7.70 3.89 -13.21
CA LEU A 386 -8.13 3.59 -14.57
C LEU A 386 -8.70 2.18 -14.69
N ARG A 387 -8.08 1.21 -14.00
CA ARG A 387 -8.43 -0.22 -14.08
C ARG A 387 -8.15 -0.92 -12.75
N ARG A 388 -9.11 -1.72 -12.28
CA ARG A 388 -9.02 -2.49 -11.01
C ARG A 388 -8.39 -3.88 -11.13
N GLY A 389 -8.59 -4.60 -12.24
CA GLY A 389 -8.08 -5.97 -12.38
C GLY A 389 -6.59 -6.04 -12.66
N SER A 390 -6.02 -7.24 -12.79
CA SER A 390 -4.58 -7.46 -13.00
C SER A 390 -4.14 -7.26 -14.47
N PRO A 391 -3.16 -6.38 -14.77
CA PRO A 391 -2.54 -5.41 -13.87
C PRO A 391 -3.44 -4.19 -13.63
N SER A 392 -3.47 -3.73 -12.38
CA SER A 392 -4.19 -2.53 -11.97
C SER A 392 -3.46 -1.30 -12.49
N LEU A 393 -4.20 -0.29 -12.94
CA LEU A 393 -3.64 0.92 -13.55
C LEU A 393 -4.21 2.16 -12.86
N ALA A 394 -3.35 3.08 -12.46
CA ALA A 394 -3.77 4.35 -11.86
C ALA A 394 -2.88 5.51 -12.31
N VAL A 395 -3.50 6.66 -12.53
CA VAL A 395 -2.81 7.93 -12.78
C VAL A 395 -2.82 8.73 -11.50
N SER A 396 -1.67 9.31 -11.15
CA SER A 396 -1.53 10.16 -9.98
C SER A 396 -0.91 11.50 -10.34
N TYR A 397 -1.45 12.54 -9.72
CA TYR A 397 -0.84 13.86 -9.65
C TYR A 397 -0.39 14.11 -8.21
N ARG A 398 0.79 14.71 -8.04
CA ARG A 398 1.35 15.10 -6.75
C ARG A 398 1.95 16.51 -6.82
N LEU A 399 1.62 17.32 -5.82
CA LEU A 399 2.29 18.58 -5.50
C LEU A 399 3.17 18.34 -4.26
N ASP A 400 4.46 18.65 -4.34
CA ASP A 400 5.37 18.74 -3.19
C ASP A 400 6.09 20.09 -3.23
N ALA A 401 5.60 21.03 -2.44
CA ALA A 401 6.10 22.38 -2.36
C ALA A 401 6.65 22.69 -0.96
N GLU A 402 7.73 23.46 -0.92
CA GLU A 402 8.31 23.98 0.30
C GLU A 402 8.82 25.39 0.06
N TYR A 403 8.31 26.34 0.84
CA TYR A 403 8.63 27.76 0.75
C TYR A 403 9.43 28.16 1.99
N VAL A 404 10.68 28.56 1.78
CA VAL A 404 11.62 28.95 2.81
C VAL A 404 11.37 30.41 3.17
N GLY A 405 10.94 30.65 4.40
CA GLY A 405 10.68 32.00 4.88
C GLY A 405 11.95 32.66 5.42
N ARG A 406 12.34 32.26 6.63
CA ARG A 406 13.50 32.85 7.33
C ARG A 406 14.68 31.91 7.31
N ARG A 407 15.85 32.41 6.92
CA ARG A 407 17.14 31.73 6.98
C ARG A 407 18.13 32.51 7.82
N THR A 408 18.75 31.85 8.80
CA THR A 408 19.80 32.45 9.63
C THR A 408 21.16 32.24 8.97
N LEU A 409 21.96 33.30 8.93
CA LEU A 409 23.34 33.25 8.44
C LEU A 409 24.31 33.11 9.61
N ARG A 410 25.44 32.46 9.35
CA ARG A 410 26.62 32.39 10.20
C ARG A 410 27.36 33.73 10.14
N PRO A 411 28.29 34.03 11.09
CA PRO A 411 29.10 35.25 11.05
C PRO A 411 29.90 35.45 9.75
N ASN A 412 30.27 34.35 9.09
CA ASN A 412 30.96 34.35 7.80
C ASN A 412 30.03 34.58 6.58
N GLY A 413 28.76 34.94 6.80
CA GLY A 413 27.78 35.20 5.74
C GLY A 413 27.14 33.95 5.10
N LEU A 414 27.62 32.74 5.42
CA LEU A 414 27.05 31.49 4.89
C LEU A 414 25.79 31.09 5.64
N ALA A 415 24.85 30.40 4.98
CA ALA A 415 23.68 29.88 5.66
C ALA A 415 24.03 28.76 6.66
N TYR A 416 23.32 28.70 7.78
CA TYR A 416 23.42 27.54 8.68
C TYR A 416 22.86 26.27 8.05
N ILE A 417 21.73 26.38 7.34
CA ILE A 417 21.09 25.31 6.56
C ILE A 417 20.59 25.94 5.26
N PRO A 418 21.22 25.66 4.11
CA PRO A 418 20.97 26.32 2.83
C PRO A 418 19.75 25.75 2.10
N LEU A 419 18.55 25.91 2.68
CA LEU A 419 17.32 25.54 1.99
C LEU A 419 16.97 26.56 0.89
N SER A 420 16.31 26.08 -0.16
CA SER A 420 15.72 26.87 -1.23
C SER A 420 14.24 26.54 -1.39
N ASP A 421 13.48 27.49 -1.94
CA ASP A 421 12.12 27.23 -2.37
C ASP A 421 12.08 26.11 -3.42
N ARG A 422 11.05 25.27 -3.34
CA ARG A 422 10.77 24.22 -4.32
C ARG A 422 9.27 24.05 -4.50
N GLU A 423 8.87 23.70 -5.71
CA GLU A 423 7.46 23.46 -6.03
C GLU A 423 7.38 22.43 -7.14
N ASN A 424 7.30 21.17 -6.75
CA ASN A 424 7.34 20.03 -7.64
C ASN A 424 5.92 19.57 -7.97
N HIS A 425 5.63 19.46 -9.27
CA HIS A 425 4.41 18.91 -9.84
C HIS A 425 4.76 17.61 -10.55
N SER A 426 4.37 16.48 -9.97
CA SER A 426 4.65 15.14 -10.52
C SER A 426 3.38 14.52 -11.08
N PHE A 427 3.46 14.03 -12.31
CA PHE A 427 2.42 13.24 -12.96
C PHE A 427 2.95 11.84 -13.23
N GLN A 428 2.23 10.80 -12.80
CA GLN A 428 2.70 9.43 -12.90
C GLN A 428 1.59 8.47 -13.30
N LEU A 429 1.95 7.53 -14.17
CA LEU A 429 1.20 6.32 -14.41
C LEU A 429 1.82 5.22 -13.54
N SER A 430 0.97 4.55 -12.77
CA SER A 430 1.33 3.41 -11.93
C SER A 430 0.60 2.16 -12.39
N SER A 431 1.32 1.04 -12.31
CA SER A 431 0.83 -0.29 -12.62
C SER A 431 1.20 -1.23 -11.47
N GLY A 432 0.28 -2.11 -11.09
CA GLY A 432 0.52 -3.10 -10.05
C GLY A 432 -0.18 -4.41 -10.33
N MET A 433 0.50 -5.52 -10.05
CA MET A 433 -0.08 -6.85 -10.16
C MET A 433 0.37 -7.72 -8.99
N SER A 434 -0.48 -8.66 -8.63
CA SER A 434 -0.11 -9.77 -7.77
C SER A 434 0.37 -10.94 -8.64
N TRP A 435 1.51 -11.51 -8.27
CA TRP A 435 2.08 -12.68 -8.87
C TRP A 435 2.41 -13.68 -7.76
N THR A 436 1.58 -14.71 -7.59
CA THR A 436 1.69 -15.70 -6.51
C THR A 436 1.68 -15.05 -5.12
N ARG A 437 2.78 -15.13 -4.35
CA ARG A 437 2.96 -14.51 -3.02
C ARG A 437 3.64 -13.14 -3.09
N TRP A 438 3.78 -12.58 -4.29
CA TRP A 438 4.47 -11.32 -4.55
C TRP A 438 3.52 -10.29 -5.12
N GLN A 439 3.61 -9.07 -4.62
CA GLN A 439 2.99 -7.88 -5.20
C GLN A 439 4.10 -7.08 -5.88
N ILE A 440 3.99 -6.91 -7.19
CA ILE A 440 4.92 -6.13 -8.00
C ILE A 440 4.20 -4.88 -8.45
N SER A 441 4.86 -3.74 -8.29
CA SER A 441 4.35 -2.47 -8.83
C SER A 441 5.46 -1.64 -9.43
N GLY A 442 5.10 -0.82 -10.40
CA GLY A 442 5.97 0.19 -10.96
C GLY A 442 5.19 1.44 -11.27
N ALA A 443 5.84 2.59 -11.14
CA ALA A 443 5.31 3.85 -11.64
C ALA A 443 6.37 4.58 -12.43
N ALA A 444 5.92 5.30 -13.46
CA ALA A 444 6.76 6.15 -14.27
C ALA A 444 6.01 7.44 -14.60
N GLY A 445 6.76 8.52 -14.76
CA GLY A 445 6.18 9.82 -14.99
C GLY A 445 7.21 10.93 -15.05
N TRP A 446 6.72 12.16 -14.94
CA TRP A 446 7.51 13.36 -15.08
C TRP A 446 7.23 14.34 -13.95
N THR A 447 8.28 15.03 -13.50
CA THR A 447 8.18 16.11 -12.52
C THR A 447 8.61 17.42 -13.13
N PHE A 448 7.78 18.45 -12.92
CA PHE A 448 8.05 19.84 -13.24
C PHE A 448 8.31 20.60 -11.93
N ASP A 449 9.46 21.23 -11.81
CA ASP A 449 9.81 22.05 -10.65
C ASP A 449 9.70 23.54 -11.00
N ARG A 450 8.60 24.17 -10.58
CA ARG A 450 8.31 25.57 -10.92
C ARG A 450 9.33 26.53 -10.33
N LYS A 451 9.94 26.18 -9.19
CA LYS A 451 10.80 27.08 -8.41
C LYS A 451 12.27 26.66 -8.40
N GLY A 452 12.55 25.38 -8.53
CA GLY A 452 13.91 24.90 -8.73
C GLY A 452 14.32 24.88 -10.20
N LYS A 453 15.39 24.15 -10.49
CA LYS A 453 16.04 24.10 -11.80
C LYS A 453 16.10 22.68 -12.36
N THR A 454 15.30 21.76 -11.82
CA THR A 454 15.41 20.33 -12.14
C THR A 454 14.04 19.77 -12.46
N ASP A 455 13.73 19.75 -13.75
CA ASP A 455 12.68 18.90 -14.29
C ASP A 455 13.27 17.54 -14.63
N GLY A 456 12.44 16.49 -14.60
CA GLY A 456 12.90 15.21 -15.10
C GLY A 456 11.99 14.03 -14.83
N PRO A 457 12.42 12.84 -15.29
CA PRO A 457 11.67 11.63 -15.12
C PRO A 457 11.65 11.21 -13.65
N THR A 458 10.54 10.63 -13.25
CA THR A 458 10.40 9.90 -12.00
C THR A 458 9.96 8.49 -12.34
N ALA A 459 10.70 7.50 -11.86
CA ALA A 459 10.35 6.11 -12.05
C ALA A 459 10.67 5.31 -10.80
N ASN A 460 9.82 4.37 -10.43
CA ASN A 460 10.07 3.43 -9.36
C ASN A 460 9.56 2.04 -9.72
N VAL A 461 10.19 1.04 -9.12
CA VAL A 461 9.74 -0.35 -9.13
C VAL A 461 9.81 -0.85 -7.71
N SER A 462 8.80 -1.60 -7.30
CA SER A 462 8.76 -2.25 -5.99
C SER A 462 8.23 -3.68 -6.11
N ALA A 463 8.78 -4.55 -5.26
CA ALA A 463 8.35 -5.91 -5.09
C ALA A 463 8.20 -6.16 -3.59
N THR A 464 7.03 -6.60 -3.16
CA THR A 464 6.75 -7.02 -1.78
C THR A 464 6.22 -8.43 -1.82
N GLY A 465 6.87 -9.37 -1.15
CA GLY A 465 6.39 -10.75 -1.11
C GLY A 465 6.67 -11.44 0.20
N ARG A 466 5.99 -12.58 0.40
CA ARG A 466 6.25 -13.46 1.54
C ARG A 466 7.18 -14.60 1.15
N LEU A 467 8.23 -14.77 1.95
CA LEU A 467 9.10 -15.96 1.87
C LEU A 467 8.42 -17.15 2.57
N SER A 468 7.71 -16.88 3.66
CA SER A 468 6.80 -17.78 4.37
C SER A 468 5.76 -16.96 5.14
N ASP A 469 4.80 -17.59 5.81
CA ASP A 469 3.79 -16.88 6.62
C ASP A 469 4.45 -15.97 7.68
N GLY A 470 5.63 -16.38 8.14
CA GLY A 470 6.44 -15.68 9.11
C GLY A 470 7.34 -14.56 8.59
N TRP A 471 7.61 -14.48 7.30
CA TRP A 471 8.64 -13.61 6.74
C TRP A 471 8.14 -12.85 5.51
N ARG A 472 8.35 -11.53 5.50
CA ARG A 472 8.08 -10.64 4.37
C ARG A 472 9.36 -9.97 3.90
N LEU A 473 9.60 -10.00 2.59
CA LEU A 473 10.66 -9.26 1.91
C LEU A 473 10.03 -8.11 1.11
N GLN A 474 10.63 -6.93 1.21
CA GLN A 474 10.28 -5.75 0.43
C GLN A 474 11.54 -5.22 -0.24
N ALA A 475 11.49 -5.03 -1.54
CA ALA A 475 12.54 -4.39 -2.32
C ALA A 475 11.92 -3.27 -3.16
N SER A 476 12.57 -2.12 -3.21
CA SER A 476 12.13 -1.03 -4.07
C SER A 476 13.32 -0.20 -4.52
N GLY A 477 13.27 0.30 -5.74
CA GLY A 477 14.29 1.19 -6.26
C GLY A 477 13.72 2.10 -7.32
N GLY A 478 14.44 3.17 -7.63
CA GLY A 478 13.96 4.13 -8.60
C GLY A 478 14.85 5.35 -8.79
N ILE A 479 14.39 6.20 -9.69
CA ILE A 479 14.95 7.51 -10.00
C ILE A 479 13.89 8.55 -9.65
N SER A 480 14.29 9.59 -8.94
CA SER A 480 13.47 10.76 -8.70
C SER A 480 14.21 12.00 -9.16
N SER A 481 13.57 12.85 -9.95
CA SER A 481 14.13 14.14 -10.38
C SER A 481 13.67 15.32 -9.50
N ILE A 482 13.20 15.03 -8.29
CA ILE A 482 12.70 16.03 -7.35
C ILE A 482 13.87 16.78 -6.71
N SER A 483 13.85 18.12 -6.78
CA SER A 483 14.80 18.94 -6.04
C SER A 483 14.55 18.80 -4.53
N ARG A 484 15.61 18.45 -3.78
CA ARG A 484 15.58 18.40 -2.31
C ARG A 484 16.63 19.35 -1.74
N PRO A 485 16.43 19.83 -0.51
CA PRO A 485 17.46 20.50 0.27
C PRO A 485 18.84 19.82 0.18
N GLY A 486 19.83 20.50 -0.39
CA GLY A 486 21.20 19.96 -0.51
C GLY A 486 21.38 18.85 -1.56
N ILE A 487 20.34 18.45 -2.30
CA ILE A 487 20.42 17.47 -3.39
C ILE A 487 19.77 18.09 -4.64
N SER A 488 20.58 18.73 -5.48
CA SER A 488 20.13 19.16 -6.81
C SER A 488 20.27 18.02 -7.82
N GLY A 489 19.22 17.76 -8.60
CA GLY A 489 19.29 16.83 -9.74
C GLY A 489 18.58 15.49 -9.51
N ARG A 490 18.93 14.52 -10.36
CA ARG A 490 18.41 13.15 -10.31
C ARG A 490 18.96 12.41 -9.10
N GLN A 491 18.06 11.77 -8.36
CA GLN A 491 18.36 10.92 -7.23
C GLN A 491 18.04 9.47 -7.56
N LEU A 492 19.02 8.60 -7.38
CA LEU A 492 18.83 7.16 -7.37
C LEU A 492 18.57 6.71 -5.94
N TYR A 493 17.65 5.77 -5.76
CA TYR A 493 17.47 5.11 -4.48
C TYR A 493 17.23 3.62 -4.63
N LEU A 494 17.65 2.88 -3.63
CA LEU A 494 17.41 1.46 -3.44
C LEU A 494 17.07 1.22 -1.97
N ARG A 495 16.06 0.42 -1.71
CA ARG A 495 15.65 -0.01 -0.38
C ARG A 495 15.35 -1.49 -0.39
N VAL A 496 15.87 -2.20 0.59
CA VAL A 496 15.54 -3.59 0.87
C VAL A 496 15.18 -3.71 2.35
N ALA A 497 14.10 -4.42 2.65
CA ALA A 497 13.66 -4.66 3.99
C ALA A 497 13.13 -6.08 4.20
N LEU A 498 13.56 -6.71 5.28
CA LEU A 498 13.13 -8.03 5.70
C LEU A 498 12.38 -7.89 7.03
N THR A 499 11.17 -8.43 7.10
CA THR A 499 10.31 -8.38 8.29
C THR A 499 9.99 -9.79 8.75
N ARG A 500 10.28 -10.11 10.01
CA ARG A 500 9.80 -11.29 10.72
C ARG A 500 8.55 -10.92 11.53
N TYR A 501 7.46 -11.64 11.33
CA TYR A 501 6.26 -11.51 12.16
C TYR A 501 6.35 -12.36 13.43
N LEU A 502 5.84 -11.84 14.54
CA LEU A 502 5.93 -12.50 15.85
C LEU A 502 4.62 -13.20 16.25
N GLY A 503 3.54 -13.02 15.49
CA GLY A 503 2.27 -13.72 15.71
C GLY A 503 2.34 -15.21 15.40
N ARG A 504 1.26 -15.92 15.76
CA ARG A 504 1.11 -17.35 15.42
C ARG A 504 1.01 -17.53 13.91
N HIS A 505 1.64 -18.59 13.42
CA HIS A 505 1.60 -19.09 12.05
C HIS A 505 0.91 -20.43 12.06
#